data_AF-A0A2P2ML36-F1
#
_entry.id   AF-A0A2P2ML36-F1
#
_cell.length_a   1.000
_cell.length_b   1.000
_cell.length_c   1.000
_cell.angle_alpha   90.00
_cell.angle_beta   90.00
_cell.angle_gamma   90.00
#
_symmetry.space_group_name_H-M   'P 1'
#
loop_
_entity.id
_entity.type
_entity.pdbx_description
1 polymer ?
#
loop_
_entity_poly.entity_id
_entity_poly.type
_entity_poly.pdbx_seq_one_letter_code
_entity_poly.pdbx_strand_id
1 'polypeptide(L)'
;MLRMDPARTPLGRMLMEEITPVVMVLRTPLVEESCLKNGLSFIEMLSPFCNFTNIDVPVRTSSDQPYRLQKFKLRLFYESNIRQPDLEIAKEQLKKVITQVGEKDHSELSSDPPHISNELAKSGSEIWPSWFEFINKELIRMVSFSEHEAFDHPVACLLVVSSEDEEPINKFVDLFNSNKLPALLNDGAMDPKILKYYLLVHDNQGGSSEKATKILTDMKNTFGSHDCKVLCINSTQEGQTEHHDNVWAPFVRYF
;
A
#
# COMPACT_ATOMS: atom_id res chain seq x y z
N MET A 1 -21.94 -22.08 -18.02
CA MET A 1 -22.09 -20.75 -17.40
C MET A 1 -20.80 -19.99 -17.67
N LEU A 2 -20.80 -19.02 -18.59
CA LEU A 2 -19.62 -18.18 -18.83
C LEU A 2 -19.33 -17.44 -17.52
N ARG A 3 -18.16 -17.69 -16.90
CA ARG A 3 -17.68 -16.88 -15.78
C ARG A 3 -17.63 -15.44 -16.29
N MET A 4 -18.50 -14.58 -15.77
CA MET A 4 -18.36 -13.14 -15.99
C MET A 4 -17.02 -12.71 -15.43
N ASP A 5 -16.24 -12.02 -16.26
CA ASP A 5 -14.98 -11.42 -15.82
C ASP A 5 -15.31 -10.32 -14.80
N PRO A 6 -14.87 -10.43 -13.53
CA PRO A 6 -15.17 -9.45 -12.50
C PRO A 6 -14.69 -8.04 -12.87
N ALA A 7 -13.68 -7.91 -13.75
CA ALA A 7 -13.22 -6.63 -14.28
C ALA A 7 -14.27 -5.87 -15.10
N ARG A 8 -15.33 -6.56 -15.55
CA ARG A 8 -16.40 -5.97 -16.36
C ARG A 8 -17.53 -5.35 -15.53
N THR A 9 -17.50 -5.51 -14.21
CA THR A 9 -18.51 -4.93 -13.30
C THR A 9 -17.86 -3.88 -12.39
N PRO A 10 -18.54 -2.77 -12.04
CA PRO A 10 -18.01 -1.76 -11.13
C PRO A 10 -17.65 -2.34 -9.76
N LEU A 11 -18.53 -3.16 -9.21
CA LEU A 11 -18.31 -3.84 -7.94
C LEU A 11 -17.08 -4.76 -8.03
N GLY A 12 -16.96 -5.56 -9.09
CA GLY A 12 -15.80 -6.43 -9.26
C GLY A 12 -14.48 -5.67 -9.41
N ARG A 13 -14.48 -4.51 -10.09
CA ARG A 13 -13.30 -3.61 -10.13
C ARG A 13 -12.96 -3.07 -8.74
N MET A 14 -13.94 -2.56 -8.01
CA MET A 14 -13.74 -2.05 -6.64
C MET A 14 -13.17 -3.14 -5.72
N LEU A 15 -13.72 -4.36 -5.76
CA LEU A 15 -13.23 -5.48 -4.96
C LEU A 15 -11.79 -5.84 -5.31
N MET A 16 -11.43 -5.87 -6.59
CA MET A 16 -10.05 -6.16 -7.01
C MET A 16 -9.06 -5.05 -6.64
N GLU A 17 -9.51 -3.81 -6.48
CA GLU A 17 -8.66 -2.69 -6.11
C GLU A 17 -8.45 -2.57 -4.60
N GLU A 18 -9.49 -2.83 -3.81
CA GLU A 18 -9.51 -2.59 -2.37
C GLU A 18 -9.27 -3.87 -1.55
N ILE A 19 -9.83 -5.02 -1.95
CA ILE A 19 -9.63 -6.31 -1.26
C ILE A 19 -8.37 -6.99 -1.81
N THR A 20 -7.23 -6.45 -1.40
CA THR A 20 -5.90 -6.95 -1.80
C THR A 20 -5.04 -7.18 -0.57
N PRO A 21 -4.09 -8.14 -0.59
CA PRO A 21 -3.34 -8.49 0.61
C PRO A 21 -2.59 -7.31 1.22
N VAL A 22 -2.67 -7.20 2.54
CA VAL A 22 -1.93 -6.20 3.33
C VAL A 22 -0.56 -6.73 3.71
N VAL A 23 0.46 -5.87 3.57
CA VAL A 23 1.80 -6.09 4.12
C VAL A 23 2.09 -4.99 5.12
N MET A 24 2.33 -5.37 6.37
CA MET A 24 2.77 -4.45 7.41
C MET A 24 4.23 -4.09 7.17
N VAL A 25 4.60 -2.82 7.37
CA VAL A 25 5.97 -2.33 7.22
C VAL A 25 6.46 -1.84 8.58
N LEU A 26 7.51 -2.46 9.10
CA LEU A 26 8.24 -2.01 10.28
C LEU A 26 9.59 -1.47 9.84
N ARG A 27 9.95 -0.26 10.27
CA ARG A 27 11.18 0.39 9.81
C ARG A 27 11.98 1.06 10.93
N THR A 28 13.27 1.26 10.72
CA THR A 28 14.07 2.17 11.55
C THR A 28 13.87 3.63 11.11
N PRO A 29 14.07 4.62 12.00
CA PRO A 29 13.95 6.05 11.63
C PRO A 29 14.85 6.46 10.47
N LEU A 30 16.08 5.92 10.41
CA LEU A 30 17.05 6.23 9.36
C LEU A 30 16.57 5.85 7.95
N VAL A 31 15.71 4.84 7.82
CA VAL A 31 15.10 4.48 6.52
C VAL A 31 14.22 5.61 5.99
N GLU A 32 13.37 6.19 6.84
CA GLU A 32 12.52 7.32 6.44
C GLU A 32 13.37 8.56 6.15
N GLU A 33 14.36 8.86 6.99
CA GLU A 33 15.24 10.00 6.78
C GLU A 33 15.94 9.91 5.41
N SER A 34 16.43 8.74 5.01
CA SER A 34 17.02 8.55 3.68
C SER A 34 16.01 8.69 2.54
N CYS A 35 14.77 8.21 2.70
CA CYS A 35 13.73 8.33 1.66
C CYS A 35 13.21 9.77 1.54
N LEU A 36 13.05 10.47 2.67
CA LEU A 36 12.54 11.84 2.74
C LEU A 36 13.48 12.86 2.07
N LYS A 37 14.78 12.56 1.92
CA LYS A 37 15.68 13.35 1.06
C LYS A 37 15.22 13.43 -0.41
N ASN A 38 14.40 12.47 -0.84
CA ASN A 38 13.76 12.45 -2.16
C ASN A 38 12.30 12.97 -2.13
N GLY A 39 11.85 13.50 -0.98
CA GLY A 39 10.50 14.03 -0.80
C GLY A 39 9.39 12.98 -0.69
N LEU A 40 9.73 11.72 -0.47
CA LEU A 40 8.78 10.60 -0.37
C LEU A 40 9.04 9.80 0.92
N SER A 41 7.99 9.33 1.57
CA SER A 41 8.10 8.27 2.58
C SER A 41 8.52 6.95 1.95
N PHE A 42 9.00 6.02 2.78
CA PHE A 42 9.40 4.70 2.30
C PHE A 42 8.26 3.95 1.60
N ILE A 43 7.03 3.98 2.13
CA ILE A 43 5.87 3.35 1.50
C ILE A 43 5.52 4.01 0.16
N GLU A 44 5.54 5.35 0.08
CA GLU A 44 5.27 6.06 -1.18
C GLU A 44 6.28 5.71 -2.27
N MET A 45 7.55 5.57 -1.90
CA MET A 45 8.60 5.13 -2.82
C MET A 45 8.34 3.73 -3.38
N LEU A 46 7.75 2.82 -2.58
CA LEU A 46 7.41 1.46 -3.00
C LEU A 46 6.05 1.33 -3.70
N SER A 47 5.13 2.28 -3.52
CA SER A 47 3.76 2.24 -4.04
C SER A 47 3.66 1.87 -5.54
N PRO A 48 4.50 2.42 -6.45
CA PRO A 48 4.46 2.05 -7.87
C PRO A 48 4.73 0.57 -8.14
N PHE A 49 5.52 -0.07 -7.27
CA PHE A 49 5.93 -1.47 -7.40
C PHE A 49 4.98 -2.46 -6.71
N CYS A 50 3.91 -1.96 -6.11
CA CYS A 50 2.90 -2.79 -5.44
C CYS A 50 1.80 -3.28 -6.39
N ASN A 51 1.82 -2.87 -7.67
CA ASN A 51 0.88 -3.32 -8.68
C ASN A 51 1.58 -4.17 -9.74
N PHE A 52 1.40 -5.48 -9.64
CA PHE A 52 1.96 -6.46 -10.55
C PHE A 52 0.97 -6.71 -11.68
N THR A 53 1.37 -6.32 -12.89
CA THR A 53 0.64 -6.63 -14.13
C THR A 53 1.47 -7.60 -14.96
N ASN A 54 0.81 -8.44 -15.75
CA ASN A 54 1.45 -9.42 -16.65
C ASN A 54 2.30 -10.48 -15.92
N ILE A 55 1.93 -10.83 -14.69
CA ILE A 55 2.49 -12.00 -14.02
C ILE A 55 1.81 -13.27 -14.54
N ASP A 56 2.43 -14.43 -14.35
CA ASP A 56 1.86 -15.70 -14.80
C ASP A 56 2.11 -16.82 -13.80
N VAL A 57 1.55 -16.64 -12.60
CA VAL A 57 1.78 -17.54 -11.45
C VAL A 57 0.64 -18.55 -11.35
N PRO A 58 0.92 -19.87 -11.42
CA PRO A 58 -0.09 -20.89 -11.19
C PRO A 58 -0.48 -20.96 -9.70
N VAL A 59 -1.75 -20.71 -9.40
CA VAL A 59 -2.33 -20.90 -8.08
C VAL A 59 -3.06 -22.23 -8.06
N ARG A 60 -2.56 -23.15 -7.23
CA ARG A 60 -3.22 -24.42 -6.94
C ARG A 60 -4.19 -24.17 -5.79
N THR A 61 -5.46 -24.45 -6.02
CA THR A 61 -6.48 -24.45 -4.96
C THR A 61 -6.77 -25.87 -4.56
N SER A 62 -7.60 -26.07 -3.53
CA SER A 62 -8.17 -27.38 -3.22
C SER A 62 -9.06 -27.94 -4.34
N SER A 63 -9.44 -27.11 -5.31
CA SER A 63 -10.06 -27.58 -6.57
C SER A 63 -8.98 -28.03 -7.56
N ASP A 64 -9.27 -29.10 -8.30
CA ASP A 64 -8.31 -29.79 -9.17
C ASP A 64 -7.85 -28.95 -10.39
N GLN A 65 -8.51 -27.81 -10.66
CA GLN A 65 -8.11 -26.89 -11.71
C GLN A 65 -7.29 -25.71 -11.15
N PRO A 66 -5.98 -25.65 -11.44
CA PRO A 66 -5.20 -24.47 -11.11
C PRO A 66 -5.64 -23.28 -11.96
N TYR A 67 -5.73 -22.09 -11.36
CA TYR A 67 -5.89 -20.85 -12.12
C TYR A 67 -4.58 -20.09 -12.17
N ARG A 68 -4.42 -19.20 -13.15
CA ARG A 68 -3.20 -18.39 -13.31
C ARG A 68 -3.48 -16.96 -12.87
N LEU A 69 -2.66 -16.44 -11.98
CA LEU A 69 -2.75 -15.07 -11.51
C LEU A 69 -2.04 -14.17 -12.52
N GLN A 70 -2.80 -13.27 -13.15
CA GLN A 70 -2.30 -12.34 -14.18
C GLN A 70 -2.05 -10.93 -13.65
N LYS A 71 -2.80 -10.55 -12.61
CA LYS A 71 -2.71 -9.27 -11.93
C LYS A 71 -2.73 -9.53 -10.43
N PHE A 72 -1.88 -8.82 -9.71
CA PHE A 72 -1.81 -8.90 -8.26
C PHE A 72 -1.42 -7.54 -7.72
N LYS A 73 -2.07 -7.13 -6.64
CA LYS A 73 -1.78 -5.86 -5.99
C LYS A 73 -1.56 -6.11 -4.51
N LEU A 74 -0.66 -5.34 -3.92
CA LEU A 74 -0.40 -5.33 -2.48
C LEU A 74 -0.73 -3.95 -1.92
N ARG A 75 -1.10 -3.91 -0.64
CA ARG A 75 -1.21 -2.66 0.12
C ARG A 75 -0.20 -2.66 1.25
N LEU A 76 0.57 -1.58 1.35
CA LEU A 76 1.57 -1.42 2.39
C LEU A 76 1.02 -0.46 3.46
N PHE A 77 1.17 -0.82 4.73
CA PHE A 77 0.80 0.04 5.85
C PHE A 77 1.87 -0.02 6.94
N TYR A 78 2.15 1.12 7.58
CA TYR A 78 2.93 1.12 8.81
C TYR A 78 2.12 0.51 9.96
N GLU A 79 2.81 0.05 10.99
CA GLU A 79 2.19 -0.51 12.19
C GLU A 79 1.22 0.47 12.86
N SER A 80 1.56 1.76 12.84
CA SER A 80 0.74 2.83 13.42
C SER A 80 -0.59 3.07 12.69
N ASN A 81 -0.69 2.65 11.43
CA ASN A 81 -1.90 2.80 10.61
C ASN A 81 -2.79 1.55 10.63
N ILE A 82 -2.30 0.41 11.11
CA ILE A 82 -3.05 -0.83 11.25
C ILE A 82 -3.85 -0.78 12.55
N ARG A 83 -4.98 -0.09 12.51
CA ARG A 83 -5.94 0.01 13.61
C ARG A 83 -7.30 0.36 13.06
N GLN A 84 -8.36 -0.06 13.76
CA GLN A 84 -9.70 0.42 13.43
C GLN A 84 -9.75 1.94 13.59
N PRO A 85 -10.26 2.67 12.59
CA PRO A 85 -10.56 4.08 12.73
C PRO A 85 -11.60 4.33 13.83
N ASP A 86 -11.50 5.47 14.50
CA ASP A 86 -12.55 5.92 15.40
C ASP A 86 -13.84 6.20 14.60
N LEU A 87 -14.94 5.59 15.03
CA LEU A 87 -16.21 5.65 14.31
C LEU A 87 -16.76 7.08 14.19
N GLU A 88 -16.59 7.92 15.22
CA GLU A 88 -17.11 9.29 15.20
C GLU A 88 -16.26 10.17 14.28
N ILE A 89 -14.93 10.05 14.33
CA ILE A 89 -14.03 10.74 13.40
C ILE A 89 -14.34 10.32 11.96
N ALA A 90 -14.52 9.03 11.72
CA ALA A 90 -14.82 8.50 10.41
C ALA A 90 -16.16 9.04 9.87
N LYS A 91 -17.23 9.02 10.68
CA LYS A 91 -18.53 9.60 10.31
C LYS A 91 -18.43 11.08 9.96
N GLU A 92 -17.68 11.87 10.74
CA GLU A 92 -17.47 13.29 10.45
C GLU A 92 -16.71 13.49 9.13
N GLN A 93 -15.66 12.70 8.88
CA GLN A 93 -14.91 12.72 7.63
C GLN A 93 -15.81 12.38 6.44
N LEU A 94 -16.61 11.32 6.53
CA LEU A 94 -17.56 10.96 5.48
C LEU A 94 -18.60 12.05 5.23
N LYS A 95 -19.17 12.64 6.28
CA LYS A 95 -20.11 13.75 6.13
C LYS A 95 -19.46 14.94 5.42
N LYS A 96 -18.20 15.25 5.75
CA LYS A 96 -17.44 16.32 5.11
C LYS A 96 -17.20 16.01 3.62
N VAL A 97 -16.75 14.79 3.30
CA VAL A 97 -16.49 14.36 1.92
C VAL A 97 -17.78 14.36 1.09
N ILE A 98 -18.89 13.83 1.62
CA ILE A 98 -20.19 13.83 0.94
C ILE A 98 -20.64 15.26 0.64
N THR A 99 -20.54 16.16 1.61
CA THR A 99 -20.91 17.57 1.42
C THR A 99 -20.07 18.21 0.32
N GLN A 100 -18.74 18.02 0.36
CA GLN A 100 -17.82 18.59 -0.63
C GLN A 100 -18.07 18.07 -2.05
N VAL A 101 -18.30 16.76 -2.21
CA VAL A 101 -18.57 16.19 -3.54
C VAL A 101 -19.95 16.61 -4.04
N GLY A 102 -20.96 16.65 -3.15
CA GLY A 102 -22.28 17.17 -3.49
C GLY A 102 -22.22 18.62 -3.97
N GLU A 103 -21.53 19.50 -3.26
CA GLU A 103 -21.34 20.91 -3.66
C GLU A 103 -20.63 21.04 -5.01
N LYS A 104 -19.63 20.19 -5.27
CA LYS A 104 -18.89 20.17 -6.55
C LYS A 104 -19.78 19.72 -7.72
N ASP A 105 -20.49 18.60 -7.56
CA ASP A 105 -21.42 18.07 -8.58
C ASP A 105 -22.56 19.08 -8.84
N HIS A 106 -23.09 19.74 -7.80
CA HIS A 106 -24.11 20.79 -7.93
C HIS A 106 -23.60 22.03 -8.67
N SER A 107 -22.35 22.44 -8.42
CA SER A 107 -21.70 23.56 -9.11
C SER A 107 -21.52 23.26 -10.61
N GLU A 108 -21.06 22.05 -10.95
CA GLU A 108 -20.87 21.60 -12.34
C GLU A 108 -22.19 21.53 -13.13
N LEU A 109 -23.28 21.07 -12.49
CA LEU A 109 -24.64 21.06 -13.06
C LEU A 109 -25.26 22.45 -13.24
N SER A 110 -24.76 23.47 -12.55
CA SER A 110 -25.25 24.86 -12.63
C SER A 110 -24.55 25.72 -13.68
N SER A 111 -23.53 25.17 -14.35
CA SER A 111 -22.89 25.78 -15.52
C SER A 111 -23.69 25.51 -16.81
N ASP A 112 -23.52 26.35 -17.84
CA ASP A 112 -24.34 26.36 -19.08
C ASP A 112 -24.63 24.95 -19.64
N PRO A 113 -25.83 24.69 -20.19
CA PRO A 113 -26.27 23.34 -20.53
C PRO A 113 -25.36 22.72 -21.60
N PRO A 114 -24.80 21.51 -21.37
CA PRO A 114 -24.04 20.82 -22.40
C PRO A 114 -24.97 20.38 -23.55
N HIS A 115 -24.48 20.49 -24.78
CA HIS A 115 -25.19 20.04 -25.97
C HIS A 115 -25.65 18.57 -25.82
N ILE A 116 -26.97 18.36 -25.96
CA ILE A 116 -27.73 17.11 -25.75
C ILE A 116 -27.15 15.90 -26.50
N SER A 117 -26.33 16.12 -27.53
CA SER A 117 -25.67 15.09 -28.34
C SER A 117 -24.55 14.33 -27.61
N ASN A 118 -23.88 14.91 -26.59
CA ASN A 118 -22.77 14.23 -25.88
C ASN A 118 -23.23 13.33 -24.72
N GLU A 119 -24.44 13.53 -24.21
CA GLU A 119 -24.98 12.75 -23.08
C GLU A 119 -25.49 11.37 -23.52
N LEU A 120 -26.00 11.24 -24.75
CA LEU A 120 -26.46 9.95 -25.29
C LEU A 120 -25.30 8.96 -25.54
N ALA A 121 -24.10 9.46 -25.84
CA ALA A 121 -22.90 8.64 -26.02
C ALA A 121 -22.32 8.11 -24.68
N LYS A 122 -22.63 8.75 -23.55
CA LYS A 122 -22.23 8.30 -22.20
C LYS A 122 -23.17 7.23 -21.62
N SER A 123 -24.33 7.02 -22.23
CA SER A 123 -25.37 6.11 -21.73
C SER A 123 -25.00 4.61 -21.75
N GLY A 124 -23.84 4.25 -22.31
CA GLY A 124 -23.33 2.88 -22.35
C GLY A 124 -22.45 2.46 -21.16
N SER A 125 -21.97 3.39 -20.33
CA SER A 125 -21.26 3.07 -19.08
C SER A 125 -22.15 3.42 -17.90
N GLU A 126 -22.35 2.47 -16.98
CA GLU A 126 -23.19 2.59 -15.80
C GLU A 126 -23.03 3.96 -15.10
N ILE A 127 -24.13 4.71 -15.07
CA ILE A 127 -24.22 6.09 -14.56
C ILE A 127 -24.18 6.04 -13.03
N TRP A 128 -22.97 5.95 -12.46
CA TRP A 128 -22.78 6.15 -11.02
C TRP A 128 -22.36 7.60 -10.79
N PRO A 129 -23.04 8.35 -9.89
CA PRO A 129 -22.59 9.67 -9.51
C PRO A 129 -21.18 9.63 -8.91
N SER A 130 -20.38 10.68 -9.14
CA SER A 130 -18.99 10.74 -8.67
C SER A 130 -18.90 10.53 -7.15
N TRP A 131 -19.86 11.08 -6.39
CA TRP A 131 -19.95 10.92 -4.93
C TRP A 131 -20.07 9.47 -4.47
N PHE A 132 -20.63 8.56 -5.26
CA PHE A 132 -20.81 7.18 -4.85
C PHE A 132 -19.48 6.44 -4.72
N GLU A 133 -18.53 6.71 -5.63
CA GLU A 133 -17.18 6.15 -5.54
C GLU A 133 -16.43 6.66 -4.30
N PHE A 134 -16.59 7.94 -3.97
CA PHE A 134 -15.98 8.53 -2.77
C PHE A 134 -16.57 7.95 -1.48
N ILE A 135 -17.90 7.80 -1.39
CA ILE A 135 -18.56 7.17 -0.24
C ILE A 135 -18.06 5.73 -0.07
N ASN A 136 -17.99 4.94 -1.14
CA ASN A 136 -17.54 3.56 -1.03
C ASN A 136 -16.09 3.46 -0.55
N LYS A 137 -15.20 4.30 -1.07
CA LYS A 137 -13.80 4.35 -0.61
C LYS A 137 -13.71 4.71 0.87
N GLU A 138 -14.48 5.71 1.29
CA GLU A 138 -14.50 6.15 2.68
C GLU A 138 -15.10 5.09 3.59
N LEU A 139 -16.19 4.43 3.18
CA LEU A 139 -16.82 3.35 3.93
C LEU A 139 -15.86 2.17 4.14
N ILE A 140 -15.16 1.75 3.07
CA ILE A 140 -14.14 0.71 3.14
C ILE A 140 -13.06 1.12 4.15
N ARG A 141 -12.58 2.38 4.09
CA ARG A 141 -11.60 2.90 5.05
C ARG A 141 -12.10 2.80 6.50
N MET A 142 -13.37 3.11 6.77
CA MET A 142 -13.92 3.05 8.13
C MET A 142 -13.94 1.66 8.73
N VAL A 143 -14.19 0.65 7.90
CA VAL A 143 -14.35 -0.74 8.37
C VAL A 143 -13.05 -1.52 8.37
N SER A 144 -11.95 -0.88 7.99
CA SER A 144 -10.64 -1.51 7.86
C SER A 144 -10.04 -1.95 9.19
N PHE A 145 -9.19 -2.99 9.10
CA PHE A 145 -8.42 -3.55 10.21
C PHE A 145 -9.31 -4.02 11.37
N SER A 146 -10.43 -4.65 11.03
CA SER A 146 -11.41 -5.07 12.02
C SER A 146 -11.11 -6.47 12.55
N GLU A 147 -11.38 -6.72 13.84
CA GLU A 147 -11.21 -8.03 14.47
C GLU A 147 -12.17 -9.09 13.91
N HIS A 148 -13.22 -8.67 13.21
CA HIS A 148 -14.29 -9.55 12.73
C HIS A 148 -14.17 -9.94 11.25
N GLU A 149 -13.10 -9.51 10.57
CA GLU A 149 -12.77 -9.84 9.18
C GLU A 149 -11.26 -10.09 9.04
N ALA A 150 -10.81 -10.62 7.90
CA ALA A 150 -9.39 -10.93 7.67
C ALA A 150 -8.85 -10.43 6.32
N PHE A 151 -9.60 -9.58 5.63
CA PHE A 151 -9.20 -8.91 4.38
C PHE A 151 -8.11 -7.87 4.60
N ASP A 152 -8.17 -7.14 5.72
CA ASP A 152 -7.19 -6.11 6.07
C ASP A 152 -6.12 -6.57 7.06
N HIS A 153 -6.18 -7.84 7.50
CA HIS A 153 -5.15 -8.41 8.36
C HIS A 153 -3.85 -8.61 7.57
N PRO A 154 -2.70 -8.08 8.05
CA PRO A 154 -1.44 -8.21 7.33
C PRO A 154 -1.02 -9.67 7.09
N VAL A 155 -0.91 -10.11 5.84
CA VAL A 155 -0.47 -11.49 5.56
C VAL A 155 1.05 -11.68 5.67
N ALA A 156 1.79 -10.57 5.67
CA ALA A 156 3.23 -10.53 5.81
C ALA A 156 3.68 -9.23 6.49
N CYS A 157 4.91 -9.26 7.01
CA CYS A 157 5.61 -8.11 7.58
C CYS A 157 6.92 -7.90 6.82
N LEU A 158 7.11 -6.70 6.29
CA LEU A 158 8.36 -6.22 5.75
C LEU A 158 9.11 -5.46 6.84
N LEU A 159 10.21 -6.03 7.33
CA LEU A 159 11.11 -5.37 8.26
C LEU A 159 12.19 -4.66 7.45
N VAL A 160 12.39 -3.38 7.75
CA VAL A 160 13.26 -2.50 6.97
C VAL A 160 14.25 -1.80 7.88
N VAL A 161 15.54 -1.98 7.61
CA VAL A 161 16.62 -1.38 8.40
C VAL A 161 17.56 -0.65 7.43
N SER A 162 18.13 0.47 7.87
CA SER A 162 19.11 1.21 7.08
C SER A 162 20.49 0.57 7.20
N SER A 163 21.29 0.64 6.14
CA SER A 163 22.71 0.28 6.21
C SER A 163 23.51 1.17 7.16
N GLU A 164 22.99 2.35 7.50
CA GLU A 164 23.59 3.29 8.43
C GLU A 164 23.19 3.06 9.89
N ASP A 165 22.25 2.14 10.15
CA ASP A 165 21.93 1.75 11.52
C ASP A 165 23.13 1.04 12.18
N GLU A 166 23.34 1.35 13.46
CA GLU A 166 24.25 0.57 14.31
C GLU A 166 23.66 -0.81 14.57
N GLU A 167 24.48 -1.85 14.39
CA GLU A 167 24.08 -3.26 14.57
C GLU A 167 22.77 -3.64 13.85
N PRO A 168 22.71 -3.54 12.51
CA PRO A 168 21.46 -3.67 11.75
C PRO A 168 20.74 -5.01 11.95
N ILE A 169 21.50 -6.09 12.20
CA ILE A 169 20.94 -7.42 12.49
C ILE A 169 20.12 -7.43 13.78
N ASN A 170 20.61 -6.76 14.84
CA ASN A 170 19.90 -6.65 16.11
C ASN A 170 18.62 -5.81 15.93
N LYS A 171 18.69 -4.73 15.14
CA LYS A 171 17.52 -3.89 14.83
C LYS A 171 16.39 -4.66 14.17
N PHE A 172 16.67 -5.59 13.25
CA PHE A 172 15.63 -6.43 12.66
C PHE A 172 14.88 -7.26 13.70
N VAL A 173 15.60 -7.80 14.70
CA VAL A 173 15.01 -8.57 15.79
C VAL A 173 14.18 -7.67 16.70
N ASP A 174 14.70 -6.50 17.05
CA ASP A 174 14.05 -5.54 17.94
C ASP A 174 12.75 -4.98 17.34
N LEU A 175 12.72 -4.72 16.03
CA LEU A 175 11.55 -4.15 15.34
C LEU A 175 10.31 -5.03 15.55
N PHE A 176 10.43 -6.35 15.38
CA PHE A 176 9.31 -7.27 15.53
C PHE A 176 8.95 -7.57 17.00
N ASN A 177 9.93 -7.49 17.91
CA ASN A 177 9.70 -7.75 19.33
C ASN A 177 9.28 -6.50 20.11
N SER A 178 9.11 -5.37 19.42
CA SER A 178 8.70 -4.13 20.06
C SER A 178 7.23 -4.17 20.48
N ASN A 179 6.90 -3.55 21.62
CA ASN A 179 5.52 -3.37 22.09
C ASN A 179 4.69 -2.42 21.20
N LYS A 180 5.19 -2.06 20.00
CA LYS A 180 4.55 -1.15 19.05
C LYS A 180 3.74 -1.88 17.98
N LEU A 181 3.68 -3.21 18.05
CA LEU A 181 2.84 -3.97 17.14
C LEU A 181 1.35 -3.60 17.29
N PRO A 182 0.57 -3.67 16.20
CA PRO A 182 -0.87 -3.44 16.23
C PRO A 182 -1.60 -4.28 17.28
N ALA A 183 -2.65 -3.72 17.89
CA ALA A 183 -3.50 -4.43 18.86
C ALA A 183 -4.02 -5.77 18.31
N LEU A 184 -4.37 -5.82 17.02
CA LEU A 184 -4.80 -7.05 16.33
C LEU A 184 -3.84 -8.24 16.51
N LEU A 185 -2.53 -7.99 16.54
CA LEU A 185 -1.50 -9.02 16.74
C LEU A 185 -1.36 -9.40 18.22
N ASN A 186 -1.52 -8.43 19.13
CA ASN A 186 -1.32 -8.65 20.56
C ASN A 186 -2.55 -9.29 21.23
N ASP A 187 -3.75 -8.97 20.78
CA ASP A 187 -5.03 -9.42 21.35
C ASP A 187 -5.47 -10.79 20.80
N GLY A 188 -4.68 -11.37 19.90
CA GLY A 188 -4.92 -12.71 19.34
C GLY A 188 -5.99 -12.75 18.24
N ALA A 189 -6.45 -11.59 17.76
CA ALA A 189 -7.34 -11.50 16.60
C ALA A 189 -6.65 -11.96 15.30
N MET A 190 -5.32 -11.94 15.27
CA MET A 190 -4.49 -12.26 14.12
C MET A 190 -3.40 -13.27 14.47
N ASP A 191 -2.98 -14.10 13.51
CA ASP A 191 -1.86 -15.04 13.69
C ASP A 191 -0.54 -14.28 13.90
N PRO A 192 0.15 -14.42 15.05
CA PRO A 192 1.45 -13.79 15.28
C PRO A 192 2.57 -14.34 14.38
N LYS A 193 2.36 -15.49 13.73
CA LYS A 193 3.33 -16.15 12.84
C LYS A 193 3.19 -15.72 11.38
N ILE A 194 3.03 -14.41 11.15
CA ILE A 194 3.07 -13.86 9.79
C ILE A 194 4.43 -14.04 9.12
N LEU A 195 4.40 -14.11 7.79
CA LEU A 195 5.61 -14.16 6.97
C LEU A 195 6.46 -12.90 7.18
N LYS A 196 7.78 -13.07 7.36
CA LYS A 196 8.71 -11.95 7.61
C LYS A 196 9.68 -11.83 6.45
N TYR A 197 9.75 -10.66 5.85
CA TYR A 197 10.73 -10.30 4.83
C TYR A 197 11.67 -9.24 5.38
N TYR A 198 12.96 -9.41 5.14
CA TYR A 198 14.01 -8.56 5.69
C TYR A 198 14.63 -7.74 4.55
N LEU A 199 14.47 -6.42 4.63
CA LEU A 199 14.96 -5.49 3.63
C LEU A 199 15.98 -4.54 4.25
N LEU A 200 17.19 -4.54 3.71
CA LEU A 200 18.18 -3.53 4.01
C LEU A 200 18.07 -2.39 3.01
N VAL A 201 17.87 -1.17 3.47
CA VAL A 201 17.90 0.03 2.62
C VAL A 201 19.30 0.63 2.70
N HIS A 202 19.93 0.83 1.54
CA HIS A 202 21.24 1.43 1.42
C HIS A 202 21.16 2.70 0.57
N ASP A 203 21.49 3.84 1.17
CA ASP A 203 21.63 5.10 0.45
C ASP A 203 23.05 5.19 -0.14
N ASN A 204 23.14 5.17 -1.47
CA ASN A 204 24.40 5.19 -2.20
C ASN A 204 25.22 6.48 -1.97
N GLN A 205 24.62 7.54 -1.43
CA GLN A 205 25.34 8.75 -1.02
C GLN A 205 26.05 8.62 0.34
N GLY A 206 25.54 7.75 1.22
CA GLY A 206 25.96 7.69 2.62
C GLY A 206 27.07 6.67 2.92
N GLY A 207 27.26 5.66 2.09
CA GLY A 207 28.21 4.58 2.37
C GLY A 207 28.67 3.81 1.14
N SER A 208 29.65 2.91 1.34
CA SER A 208 30.13 2.03 0.27
C SER A 208 29.18 0.85 0.06
N SER A 209 28.99 0.46 -1.20
CA SER A 209 28.21 -0.73 -1.57
C SER A 209 28.75 -2.01 -0.90
N GLU A 210 30.06 -2.08 -0.64
CA GLU A 210 30.70 -3.19 0.06
C GLU A 210 30.13 -3.40 1.48
N LYS A 211 29.87 -2.32 2.22
CA LYS A 211 29.25 -2.37 3.55
C LYS A 211 27.88 -3.05 3.49
N ALA A 212 27.04 -2.65 2.52
CA ALA A 212 25.72 -3.23 2.32
C ALA A 212 25.78 -4.72 1.93
N THR A 213 26.74 -5.13 1.10
CA THR A 213 26.92 -6.55 0.72
C THR A 213 27.35 -7.42 1.89
N LYS A 214 28.18 -6.89 2.79
CA LYS A 214 28.58 -7.58 4.02
C LYS A 214 27.37 -7.80 4.94
N ILE A 215 26.62 -6.73 5.21
CA ILE A 215 25.40 -6.80 6.03
C ILE A 215 24.40 -7.78 5.43
N LEU A 216 24.20 -7.77 4.11
CA LEU A 216 23.31 -8.74 3.44
C LEU A 216 23.75 -10.19 3.66
N THR A 217 25.06 -10.45 3.66
CA THR A 217 25.58 -11.80 3.91
C THR A 217 25.25 -12.22 5.34
N ASP A 218 25.44 -11.33 6.31
CA ASP A 218 25.10 -11.57 7.72
C ASP A 218 23.59 -11.77 7.92
N MET A 219 22.75 -11.00 7.22
CA MET A 219 21.29 -11.18 7.21
C MET A 219 20.90 -12.55 6.69
N LYS A 220 21.48 -13.01 5.57
CA LYS A 220 21.19 -14.33 4.99
C LYS A 220 21.60 -15.47 5.91
N ASN A 221 22.71 -15.31 6.62
CA ASN A 221 23.17 -16.29 7.61
C ASN A 221 22.24 -16.36 8.83
N THR A 222 21.64 -15.23 9.22
CA THR A 222 20.81 -15.13 10.43
C THR A 222 19.34 -15.49 10.18
N PHE A 223 18.75 -14.97 9.10
CA PHE A 223 17.31 -15.05 8.82
C PHE A 223 16.97 -15.95 7.63
N GLY A 224 17.98 -16.44 6.90
CA GLY A 224 17.79 -17.27 5.71
C GLY A 224 17.94 -16.50 4.40
N SER A 225 18.33 -17.22 3.35
CA SER A 225 18.73 -16.62 2.07
C SER A 225 17.58 -16.09 1.21
N HIS A 226 16.37 -16.62 1.37
CA HIS A 226 15.25 -16.33 0.48
C HIS A 226 14.54 -15.01 0.83
N ASP A 227 14.47 -14.69 2.12
CA ASP A 227 13.65 -13.60 2.64
C ASP A 227 14.45 -12.30 2.87
N CYS A 228 15.77 -12.33 2.64
CA CYS A 228 16.68 -11.20 2.79
C CYS A 228 17.00 -10.51 1.46
N LYS A 229 16.78 -9.20 1.38
CA LYS A 229 17.04 -8.35 0.20
C LYS A 229 17.72 -7.04 0.58
N VAL A 230 18.38 -6.41 -0.39
CA VAL A 230 18.90 -5.04 -0.30
C VAL A 230 18.19 -4.19 -1.33
N LEU A 231 17.76 -3.00 -0.93
CA LEU A 231 17.28 -1.94 -1.80
C LEU A 231 18.28 -0.79 -1.75
N CYS A 232 18.95 -0.54 -2.87
CA CYS A 232 19.80 0.64 -3.01
C CYS A 232 18.97 1.82 -3.49
N ILE A 233 19.08 2.95 -2.80
CA ILE A 233 18.44 4.22 -3.17
C ILE A 233 19.50 5.28 -3.42
N ASN A 234 19.14 6.27 -4.23
CA ASN A 234 19.97 7.46 -4.43
C ASN A 234 19.21 8.62 -3.81
N SER A 235 19.79 9.26 -2.80
CA SER A 235 19.25 10.52 -2.29
C SER A 235 19.83 11.72 -3.03
N THR A 236 19.03 12.76 -3.27
CA THR A 236 19.54 14.08 -3.68
C THR A 236 20.25 14.80 -2.53
N GLN A 237 21.40 15.43 -2.81
CA GLN A 237 21.99 16.42 -1.90
C GLN A 237 21.21 17.74 -2.03
N GLU A 238 21.00 18.44 -0.92
CA GLU A 238 20.27 19.71 -0.90
C GLU A 238 20.85 20.69 -1.95
N GLY A 239 20.07 21.02 -2.99
CA GLY A 239 20.35 22.13 -3.90
C GLY A 239 20.68 21.82 -5.37
N GLN A 240 20.59 20.57 -5.85
CA GLN A 240 20.88 20.29 -7.27
C GLN A 240 19.92 19.30 -7.92
N THR A 241 18.72 19.77 -8.29
CA THR A 241 18.01 19.31 -9.51
C THR A 241 16.80 20.20 -9.77
N GLU A 242 16.63 20.66 -11.01
CA GLU A 242 15.34 21.17 -11.48
C GLU A 242 14.32 20.02 -11.36
N HIS A 243 13.28 20.22 -10.54
CA HIS A 243 12.25 19.21 -10.35
C HIS A 243 11.47 19.03 -11.66
N HIS A 244 11.82 17.99 -12.42
CA HIS A 244 10.91 17.43 -13.43
C HIS A 244 9.59 17.00 -12.77
N ASP A 245 8.53 16.91 -13.59
CA ASP A 245 7.19 16.45 -13.15
C ASP A 245 7.30 15.21 -12.24
N ASN A 246 6.63 15.25 -11.08
CA ASN A 246 6.71 14.20 -10.08
C ASN A 246 6.10 12.89 -10.62
N VAL A 247 6.96 11.97 -11.07
CA VAL A 247 6.58 10.66 -11.62
C VAL A 247 5.86 9.77 -10.59
N TRP A 248 6.03 10.05 -9.30
CA TRP A 248 5.36 9.34 -8.20
C TRP A 248 3.98 9.91 -7.85
N ALA A 249 3.62 11.12 -8.34
CA ALA A 249 2.35 11.76 -8.03
C ALA A 249 1.10 10.89 -8.28
N PRO A 250 1.03 10.05 -9.34
CA PRO A 250 -0.12 9.15 -9.54
C PRO A 250 -0.22 8.00 -8.52
N PHE A 251 0.88 7.71 -7.81
CA PHE A 251 1.01 6.56 -6.90
C PHE A 251 1.02 6.96 -5.42
N VAL A 252 1.30 8.23 -5.13
CA VAL A 252 1.11 8.84 -3.82
C VAL A 252 -0.40 8.98 -3.61
N ARG A 253 -1.01 7.98 -2.96
CA ARG A 253 -2.36 8.11 -2.45
C ARG A 253 -2.27 8.89 -1.15
N TYR A 254 -2.87 10.07 -1.10
CA TYR A 254 -3.18 10.73 0.17
C TYR A 254 -4.15 9.82 0.93
N PHE A 255 -3.64 9.15 1.96
CA PHE A 255 -4.43 8.33 2.86
C PHE A 255 -5.16 9.19 3.90
#